data_AF-A0A415G569-F1
#
_entry.id   AF-A0A415G569-F1
#
_cell.length_a   1.000
_cell.length_b   1.000
_cell.length_c   1.000
_cell.angle_alpha   90.00
_cell.angle_beta   90.00
_cell.angle_gamma   90.00
#
_symmetry.space_group_name_H-M   'P 1'
#
loop_
_entity.id
_entity.type
_entity.pdbx_description
1 polymer ?
#
loop_
_entity_poly.entity_id
_entity_poly.type
_entity_poly.pdbx_seq_one_letter_code
_entity_poly.pdbx_strand_id
1 'polypeptide(L)'
;MEMQWRRQKNDAPMAMGKRFINLSNEEEMAKVLLAWKKAENRKEIILPLVQNLEGAVLGADVIKRENYWTTGDYPFSRLEEIKPEQFTLMQDKRIKTIIEVTKKLKEKPLILEAEAPFSILAALIDPMKLYLAMQTEPEKLEKILKKIVLEEAEYIKAVIQAGCRIISLAEPTATMDMVGEKCFKECSGMATFMLLKEIEKFLSNSVVHLCGKLSSSMITVHMVKEEEYFVTGETYLENLIEVTKNPEIHFVGQRCIHQKKNESGKIHVMKLNLIQTKST
;
A
#
# COMPACT_ATOMS: atom_id res chain seq x y z
N MET A 1 -16.23 10.21 -2.54
CA MET A 1 -16.12 10.25 -4.01
C MET A 1 -15.63 8.88 -4.46
N GLU A 2 -16.56 7.98 -4.78
CA GLU A 2 -16.26 6.61 -5.20
C GLU A 2 -15.30 6.61 -6.39
N MET A 3 -14.22 5.81 -6.32
CA MET A 3 -13.28 5.63 -7.42
C MET A 3 -13.99 4.99 -8.63
N GLN A 4 -14.48 5.82 -9.56
CA GLN A 4 -15.25 5.43 -10.75
C GLN A 4 -14.49 4.59 -11.81
N TRP A 5 -13.34 4.00 -11.49
CA TRP A 5 -12.36 3.54 -12.49
C TRP A 5 -12.33 2.04 -12.80
N ARG A 6 -13.47 1.35 -12.73
CA ARG A 6 -13.53 -0.07 -13.13
C ARG A 6 -14.71 -0.46 -14.01
N ARG A 7 -15.27 0.46 -14.80
CA ARG A 7 -16.23 0.12 -15.86
C ARG A 7 -15.53 -0.51 -17.08
N GLN A 8 -15.02 -1.73 -16.96
CA GLN A 8 -14.78 -2.59 -18.11
C GLN A 8 -15.43 -3.95 -17.87
N LYS A 9 -16.44 -4.24 -18.69
CA LYS A 9 -17.23 -5.48 -18.71
C LYS A 9 -16.33 -6.66 -19.08
N ASN A 10 -15.76 -7.34 -18.08
CA ASN A 10 -15.21 -8.69 -18.24
C ASN A 10 -15.47 -9.46 -16.93
N ASP A 11 -16.42 -10.40 -16.95
CA ASP A 11 -16.83 -11.15 -15.76
C ASP A 11 -15.80 -12.20 -15.29
N ALA A 12 -14.85 -12.56 -16.14
CA ALA A 12 -13.83 -13.58 -15.87
C ALA A 12 -12.82 -13.22 -14.75
N PRO A 13 -12.15 -12.04 -14.75
CA PRO A 13 -11.34 -11.59 -13.62
C PRO A 13 -12.15 -11.43 -12.32
N MET A 14 -13.45 -11.17 -12.44
CA MET A 14 -14.37 -10.87 -11.33
C MET A 14 -14.75 -12.09 -10.48
N ALA A 15 -14.74 -13.30 -11.07
CA ALA A 15 -15.02 -14.57 -10.38
C ALA A 15 -13.81 -15.10 -9.58
N MET A 16 -12.60 -14.64 -9.89
CA MET A 16 -11.36 -15.19 -9.32
C MET A 16 -11.01 -14.63 -7.93
N GLY A 17 -11.49 -13.45 -7.54
CA GLY A 17 -11.07 -12.83 -6.27
C GLY A 17 -11.67 -13.44 -4.99
N LYS A 18 -12.86 -14.07 -5.04
CA LYS A 18 -13.40 -14.84 -3.89
C LYS A 18 -12.59 -16.11 -3.61
N ARG A 19 -11.98 -16.67 -4.67
CA ARG A 19 -10.96 -17.71 -4.54
C ARG A 19 -9.68 -17.09 -4.00
N PHE A 20 -9.21 -15.97 -4.56
CA PHE A 20 -7.92 -15.33 -4.24
C PHE A 20 -7.65 -15.17 -2.74
N ILE A 21 -8.62 -14.70 -1.95
CA ILE A 21 -8.41 -14.56 -0.50
C ILE A 21 -8.28 -15.88 0.24
N ASN A 22 -8.91 -16.94 -0.27
CA ASN A 22 -8.82 -18.30 0.25
C ASN A 22 -7.70 -19.11 -0.42
N LEU A 23 -6.95 -18.52 -1.36
CA LEU A 23 -5.80 -19.18 -1.97
C LEU A 23 -4.64 -19.13 -0.98
N SER A 24 -4.51 -20.20 -0.20
CA SER A 24 -3.30 -20.52 0.54
C SER A 24 -2.36 -21.44 -0.25
N ASN A 25 -2.51 -21.47 -1.58
CA ASN A 25 -1.71 -22.26 -2.51
C ASN A 25 -1.09 -21.34 -3.56
N GLU A 26 0.23 -21.35 -3.64
CA GLU A 26 1.03 -20.48 -4.50
C GLU A 26 0.84 -20.77 -5.99
N GLU A 27 0.53 -22.01 -6.38
CA GLU A 27 0.31 -22.37 -7.78
C GLU A 27 -1.02 -21.85 -8.30
N GLU A 28 -2.08 -22.00 -7.50
CA GLU A 28 -3.38 -21.43 -7.83
C GLU A 28 -3.32 -19.91 -7.84
N MET A 29 -2.63 -19.30 -6.87
CA MET A 29 -2.44 -17.85 -6.83
C MET A 29 -1.70 -17.37 -8.08
N ALA A 30 -0.63 -18.05 -8.50
CA ALA A 30 0.10 -17.72 -9.72
C ALA A 30 -0.81 -17.78 -10.97
N LYS A 31 -1.65 -18.81 -11.09
CA LYS A 31 -2.60 -18.95 -12.20
C LYS A 31 -3.58 -17.77 -12.24
N VAL A 32 -4.15 -17.38 -11.09
CA VAL A 32 -5.07 -16.25 -10.99
C VAL A 32 -4.39 -14.93 -11.34
N LEU A 33 -3.21 -14.67 -10.80
CA LEU A 33 -2.44 -13.44 -11.09
C LEU A 33 -2.10 -13.30 -12.57
N LEU A 34 -1.65 -14.39 -13.21
CA LEU A 34 -1.32 -14.40 -14.63
C LEU A 34 -2.57 -14.25 -15.51
N ALA A 35 -3.67 -14.89 -15.13
CA ALA A 35 -4.95 -14.74 -15.82
C ALA A 35 -5.48 -13.30 -15.72
N TRP A 36 -5.37 -12.67 -14.55
CA TRP A 36 -5.76 -11.28 -14.34
C TRP A 36 -4.90 -10.32 -15.15
N LYS A 37 -3.57 -10.48 -15.12
CA LYS A 37 -2.64 -9.72 -15.97
C LYS A 37 -3.02 -9.80 -17.46
N LYS A 38 -3.39 -10.98 -17.96
CA LYS A 38 -3.82 -11.19 -19.35
C LYS A 38 -5.16 -10.51 -19.63
N ALA A 39 -6.14 -10.64 -18.73
CA ALA A 39 -7.48 -10.06 -18.88
C ALA A 39 -7.43 -8.53 -18.93
N GLU A 40 -6.57 -7.91 -18.13
CA GLU A 40 -6.40 -6.46 -18.04
C GLU A 40 -5.40 -5.89 -19.06
N ASN A 41 -4.80 -6.74 -19.90
CA ASN A 41 -3.75 -6.38 -20.87
C ASN A 41 -2.60 -5.57 -20.22
N ARG A 42 -2.16 -6.01 -19.03
CA ARG A 42 -1.10 -5.36 -18.24
C ARG A 42 0.28 -5.92 -18.59
N LYS A 43 1.36 -5.14 -18.44
CA LYS A 43 2.74 -5.62 -18.61
C LYS A 43 3.28 -6.25 -17.32
N GLU A 44 2.85 -5.71 -16.20
CA GLU A 44 3.14 -6.09 -14.83
C GLU A 44 2.12 -7.06 -14.24
N ILE A 45 2.49 -7.68 -13.12
CA ILE A 45 1.61 -8.43 -12.22
C ILE A 45 1.39 -7.57 -10.97
N ILE A 46 0.13 -7.29 -10.63
CA ILE A 46 -0.24 -6.68 -9.35
C ILE A 46 -0.56 -7.79 -8.36
N LEU A 47 -0.09 -7.64 -7.13
CA LEU A 47 -0.43 -8.48 -6.01
C LEU A 47 -0.51 -7.64 -4.72
N PRO A 48 -1.40 -7.98 -3.77
CA PRO A 48 -2.53 -8.88 -3.93
C PRO A 48 -3.63 -8.30 -4.86
N LEU A 49 -4.62 -9.12 -5.26
CA LEU A 49 -5.81 -8.65 -6.00
C LEU A 49 -6.97 -8.22 -5.08
N VAL A 50 -6.70 -8.17 -3.77
CA VAL A 50 -7.61 -7.70 -2.72
C VAL A 50 -6.99 -6.43 -2.16
N GLN A 51 -7.72 -5.32 -2.22
CA GLN A 51 -7.27 -4.08 -1.59
C GLN A 51 -7.33 -4.23 -0.07
N ASN A 52 -6.29 -3.76 0.62
CA ASN A 52 -6.15 -3.87 2.06
C ASN A 52 -6.22 -5.33 2.57
N LEU A 53 -5.38 -6.20 1.98
CA LEU A 53 -5.23 -7.58 2.43
C LEU A 53 -4.77 -7.64 3.89
N GLU A 54 -3.96 -6.67 4.31
CA GLU A 54 -3.45 -6.47 5.65
C GLU A 54 -4.59 -6.41 6.67
N GLY A 55 -5.60 -5.55 6.43
CA GLY A 55 -6.80 -5.48 7.25
C GLY A 55 -7.55 -6.82 7.29
N ALA A 56 -7.67 -7.50 6.17
CA ALA A 56 -8.30 -8.83 6.09
C ALA A 56 -7.50 -9.93 6.83
N VAL A 57 -6.17 -9.77 6.93
CA VAL A 57 -5.30 -10.63 7.72
C VAL A 57 -5.47 -10.38 9.21
N LEU A 58 -5.67 -9.12 9.59
CA LEU A 58 -5.86 -8.71 10.97
C LEU A 58 -7.30 -8.89 11.49
N GLY A 59 -8.21 -9.42 10.67
CA GLY A 59 -9.54 -9.85 11.10
C GLY A 59 -10.72 -9.16 10.42
N ALA A 60 -10.48 -8.23 9.49
CA ALA A 60 -11.56 -7.67 8.68
C ALA A 60 -12.17 -8.73 7.75
N ASP A 61 -13.49 -8.67 7.56
CA ASP A 61 -14.13 -9.44 6.50
C ASP A 61 -13.73 -8.91 5.13
N VAL A 62 -13.96 -9.71 4.09
CA VAL A 62 -13.71 -9.30 2.70
C VAL A 62 -14.96 -9.41 1.86
N ILE A 63 -15.29 -8.29 1.24
CA ILE A 63 -16.48 -8.13 0.42
C ILE A 63 -16.10 -7.84 -1.02
N LYS A 64 -17.04 -8.18 -1.91
CA LYS A 64 -16.96 -7.85 -3.32
C LYS A 64 -17.68 -6.53 -3.57
N ARG A 65 -16.96 -5.56 -4.12
CA ARG A 65 -17.56 -4.39 -4.78
C ARG A 65 -17.70 -4.67 -6.28
N GLU A 66 -18.39 -3.78 -7.01
CA GLU A 66 -18.77 -3.98 -8.42
C GLU A 66 -17.64 -4.58 -9.27
N ASN A 67 -16.39 -4.14 -9.05
CA ASN A 67 -15.25 -4.55 -9.86
C ASN A 67 -13.98 -4.90 -9.07
N TYR A 68 -14.04 -5.02 -7.74
CA TYR A 68 -12.86 -5.26 -6.90
C TYR A 68 -13.20 -5.90 -5.56
N TRP A 69 -12.18 -6.43 -4.90
CA TRP A 69 -12.28 -7.03 -3.57
C TRP A 69 -11.59 -6.11 -2.57
N THR A 70 -12.23 -5.90 -1.43
CA THR A 70 -11.75 -5.00 -0.37
C THR A 70 -12.32 -5.45 0.97
N THR A 71 -11.91 -4.80 2.05
CA THR A 71 -12.38 -5.08 3.40
C THR A 71 -13.84 -4.65 3.59
N GLY A 72 -14.54 -5.38 4.45
CA GLY A 72 -15.98 -5.28 4.70
C GLY A 72 -16.29 -4.88 6.14
N ASP A 73 -16.99 -5.76 6.85
CA ASP A 73 -17.44 -5.51 8.22
C ASP A 73 -16.26 -5.40 9.19
N TYR A 74 -16.44 -4.53 10.18
CA TYR A 74 -15.42 -4.20 11.17
C TYR A 74 -15.41 -5.22 12.33
N PRO A 75 -14.28 -5.89 12.61
CA PRO A 75 -14.15 -6.80 13.74
C PRO A 75 -14.20 -6.09 15.11
N PHE A 76 -13.89 -4.79 15.15
CA PHE A 76 -13.90 -4.01 16.39
C PHE A 76 -14.92 -2.88 16.34
N SER A 77 -15.57 -2.68 17.49
CA SER A 77 -16.52 -1.60 17.68
C SER A 77 -15.89 -0.41 18.41
N ARG A 78 -14.79 -0.60 19.14
CA ARG A 78 -14.14 0.44 19.93
C ARG A 78 -12.63 0.29 19.94
N LEU A 79 -11.91 1.39 20.15
CA LEU A 79 -10.45 1.41 20.12
C LEU A 79 -9.82 0.57 21.26
N GLU A 80 -10.50 0.43 22.41
CA GLU A 80 -10.04 -0.40 23.55
C GLU A 80 -9.99 -1.90 23.23
N GLU A 81 -10.76 -2.35 22.24
CA GLU A 81 -10.82 -3.77 21.87
C GLU A 81 -9.58 -4.20 21.09
N ILE A 82 -8.88 -3.23 20.48
CA ILE A 82 -7.69 -3.46 19.69
C ILE A 82 -6.49 -3.66 20.62
N LYS A 83 -5.89 -4.85 20.52
CA LYS A 83 -4.67 -5.24 21.22
C LYS A 83 -3.52 -5.32 20.21
N PRO A 84 -2.68 -4.27 20.08
CA PRO A 84 -1.64 -4.20 19.05
C PRO A 84 -0.73 -5.43 19.02
N GLU A 85 -0.38 -5.97 20.20
CA GLU A 85 0.46 -7.15 20.35
C GLU A 85 -0.07 -8.40 19.63
N GLN A 86 -1.36 -8.45 19.29
CA GLN A 86 -1.98 -9.55 18.54
C GLN A 86 -1.86 -9.39 17.02
N PHE A 87 -1.42 -8.23 16.52
CA PHE A 87 -1.22 -8.02 15.10
C PHE A 87 0.04 -8.74 14.65
N THR A 88 -0.13 -9.73 13.78
CA THR A 88 0.94 -10.59 13.26
C THR A 88 0.68 -10.95 11.80
N LEU A 89 1.01 -10.05 10.87
CA LEU A 89 0.80 -10.25 9.42
C LEU A 89 1.60 -11.46 8.93
N MET A 90 2.88 -11.53 9.31
CA MET A 90 3.82 -12.55 8.84
C MET A 90 3.48 -13.98 9.28
N GLN A 91 2.58 -14.15 10.25
CA GLN A 91 2.14 -15.48 10.68
C GLN A 91 1.05 -16.06 9.78
N ASP A 92 0.29 -15.22 9.09
CA ASP A 92 -0.84 -15.61 8.25
C ASP A 92 -0.38 -16.33 6.96
N LYS A 93 -1.12 -17.38 6.60
CA LYS A 93 -0.81 -18.21 5.42
C LYS A 93 -0.97 -17.45 4.11
N ARG A 94 -1.88 -16.46 4.03
CA ARG A 94 -2.12 -15.63 2.85
C ARG A 94 -0.91 -14.75 2.57
N ILE A 95 -0.35 -14.11 3.60
CA ILE A 95 0.90 -13.32 3.50
C ILE A 95 2.06 -14.21 3.02
N LYS A 96 2.23 -15.39 3.63
CA LYS A 96 3.24 -16.38 3.19
C LYS A 96 3.04 -16.79 1.73
N THR A 97 1.81 -17.01 1.30
CA THR A 97 1.49 -17.38 -0.09
C THR A 97 1.83 -16.25 -1.06
N ILE A 98 1.58 -14.99 -0.68
CA ILE A 98 1.98 -13.81 -1.45
C ILE A 98 3.51 -13.76 -1.62
N ILE A 99 4.27 -14.03 -0.57
CA ILE A 99 5.74 -14.06 -0.63
C ILE A 99 6.23 -15.19 -1.57
N GLU A 100 5.67 -16.40 -1.44
CA GLU A 100 6.07 -17.54 -2.29
C GLU A 100 5.70 -17.32 -3.77
N VAL A 101 4.51 -16.79 -4.06
CA VAL A 101 4.12 -16.51 -5.44
C VAL A 101 4.95 -15.38 -6.05
N THR A 102 5.36 -14.39 -5.24
CA THR A 102 6.30 -13.33 -5.65
C THR A 102 7.60 -13.96 -6.14
N LYS A 103 8.18 -14.88 -5.34
CA LYS A 103 9.42 -15.59 -5.69
C LYS A 103 9.29 -16.40 -6.97
N LYS A 104 8.13 -17.04 -7.20
CA LYS A 104 7.84 -17.82 -8.42
C LYS A 104 7.70 -16.94 -9.66
N LEU A 105 7.23 -15.71 -9.52
CA LEU A 105 6.88 -14.81 -10.64
C LEU A 105 7.88 -13.66 -10.87
N LYS A 106 8.98 -13.61 -10.10
CA LYS A 106 9.98 -12.51 -10.09
C LYS A 106 10.61 -12.15 -11.43
N GLU A 107 10.58 -13.04 -12.42
CA GLU A 107 11.09 -12.78 -13.77
C GLU A 107 10.21 -11.81 -14.57
N LYS A 108 9.01 -11.48 -14.06
CA LYS A 108 8.11 -10.47 -14.62
C LYS A 108 8.04 -9.26 -13.68
N PRO A 109 7.77 -8.04 -14.19
CA PRO A 109 7.55 -6.89 -13.32
C PRO A 109 6.39 -7.16 -12.35
N LEU A 110 6.67 -7.02 -11.05
CA LEU A 110 5.73 -7.19 -9.95
C LEU A 110 5.52 -5.85 -9.27
N ILE A 111 4.27 -5.55 -8.92
CA ILE A 111 3.90 -4.40 -8.09
C ILE A 111 3.15 -4.91 -6.87
N LEU A 112 3.73 -4.73 -5.69
CA LEU A 112 3.01 -4.91 -4.44
C LEU A 112 2.09 -3.70 -4.23
N GLU A 113 0.77 -3.90 -4.21
CA GLU A 113 -0.15 -2.89 -3.69
C GLU A 113 -0.26 -3.04 -2.18
N ALA A 114 0.21 -2.02 -1.46
CA ALA A 114 0.27 -1.98 0.00
C ALA A 114 -0.52 -0.76 0.50
N GLU A 115 -1.10 -0.90 1.69
CA GLU A 115 -1.82 0.18 2.35
C GLU A 115 -0.95 0.81 3.45
N ALA A 116 -1.08 2.11 3.62
CA ALA A 116 -0.45 2.83 4.71
C ALA A 116 -1.18 2.55 6.04
N PRO A 117 -0.52 2.79 7.19
CA PRO A 117 -0.95 2.24 8.48
C PRO A 117 -2.37 2.63 8.92
N PHE A 118 -2.83 3.83 8.56
CA PHE A 118 -4.15 4.28 8.99
C PHE A 118 -5.24 3.54 8.22
N SER A 119 -5.07 3.33 6.91
CA SER A 119 -6.01 2.54 6.10
C SER A 119 -6.07 1.08 6.51
N ILE A 120 -4.94 0.47 6.91
CA ILE A 120 -4.95 -0.87 7.50
C ILE A 120 -5.82 -0.89 8.76
N LEU A 121 -5.66 0.08 9.66
CA LEU A 121 -6.46 0.17 10.88
C LEU A 121 -7.95 0.47 10.59
N ALA A 122 -8.22 1.31 9.59
CA ALA A 122 -9.56 1.70 9.17
C ALA A 122 -10.37 0.55 8.53
N ALA A 123 -9.73 -0.58 8.20
CA ALA A 123 -10.42 -1.82 7.87
C ALA A 123 -10.94 -2.58 9.10
N LEU A 124 -10.39 -2.31 10.28
CA LEU A 124 -10.67 -3.07 11.50
C LEU A 124 -11.75 -2.41 12.37
N ILE A 125 -11.96 -1.11 12.19
CA ILE A 125 -12.89 -0.30 12.96
C ILE A 125 -13.41 0.85 12.09
N ASP A 126 -14.64 1.28 12.34
CA ASP A 126 -15.27 2.42 11.66
C ASP A 126 -14.31 3.65 11.62
N PRO A 127 -13.95 4.14 10.41
CA PRO A 127 -13.06 5.28 10.24
C PRO A 127 -13.50 6.53 11.03
N MET A 128 -14.82 6.73 11.22
CA MET A 128 -15.33 7.86 12.00
C MET A 128 -14.86 7.83 13.45
N LYS A 129 -14.71 6.63 14.04
CA LYS A 129 -14.18 6.45 15.40
C LYS A 129 -12.69 6.75 15.44
N LEU A 130 -11.95 6.40 14.38
CA LEU A 130 -10.54 6.75 14.26
C LEU A 130 -10.33 8.26 14.14
N TYR A 131 -11.12 8.95 13.33
CA TYR A 131 -11.04 10.41 13.20
C TYR A 131 -11.33 11.13 14.52
N LEU A 132 -12.26 10.59 15.34
CA LEU A 132 -12.50 11.07 16.69
C LEU A 132 -11.31 10.77 17.62
N ALA A 133 -10.76 9.56 17.55
CA ALA A 133 -9.61 9.13 18.36
C ALA A 133 -8.34 9.94 18.06
N MET A 134 -8.15 10.43 16.83
CA MET A 134 -7.04 11.35 16.50
C MET A 134 -7.02 12.60 17.39
N GLN A 135 -8.19 13.03 17.89
CA GLN A 135 -8.35 14.22 18.73
C GLN A 135 -8.48 13.89 20.22
N THR A 136 -9.07 12.74 20.54
CA THR A 136 -9.47 12.40 21.91
C THR A 136 -8.57 11.37 22.58
N GLU A 137 -7.95 10.48 21.81
CA GLU A 137 -7.10 9.38 22.29
C GLU A 137 -5.79 9.22 21.47
N PRO A 138 -5.05 10.31 21.18
CA PRO A 138 -3.94 10.28 20.21
C PRO A 138 -2.81 9.32 20.61
N GLU A 139 -2.46 9.22 21.90
CA GLU A 139 -1.38 8.34 22.37
C GLU A 139 -1.70 6.86 22.16
N LYS A 140 -2.96 6.48 22.40
CA LYS A 140 -3.42 5.10 22.21
C LYS A 140 -3.49 4.74 20.73
N LEU A 141 -3.99 5.65 19.91
CA LEU A 141 -4.00 5.49 18.46
C LEU A 141 -2.57 5.38 17.90
N GLU A 142 -1.64 6.21 18.38
CA GLU A 142 -0.23 6.16 17.99
C GLU A 142 0.41 4.80 18.33
N LYS A 143 0.12 4.24 19.51
CA LYS A 143 0.62 2.91 19.91
C LYS A 143 0.15 1.81 18.95
N ILE A 144 -1.11 1.84 18.52
CA ILE A 144 -1.67 0.89 17.55
C ILE A 144 -0.99 1.06 16.19
N LEU A 145 -0.90 2.31 15.70
CA LEU A 145 -0.30 2.60 14.40
C LEU A 145 1.19 2.24 14.35
N LYS A 146 1.95 2.47 15.42
CA LYS A 146 3.36 2.06 15.52
C LYS A 146 3.54 0.56 15.34
N LYS A 147 2.63 -0.25 15.89
CA LYS A 147 2.66 -1.70 15.70
C LYS A 147 2.33 -2.09 14.26
N ILE A 148 1.32 -1.46 13.65
CA ILE A 148 1.00 -1.68 12.22
C ILE A 148 2.19 -1.29 11.33
N VAL A 149 2.86 -0.18 11.61
CA VAL A 149 4.08 0.25 10.90
C VAL A 149 5.14 -0.85 10.88
N LEU A 150 5.39 -1.50 12.02
CA LEU A 150 6.39 -2.57 12.12
C LEU A 150 5.97 -3.82 11.34
N GLU A 151 4.72 -4.26 11.50
CA GLU A 151 4.18 -5.41 10.77
C GLU A 151 4.22 -5.19 9.24
N GLU A 152 3.83 -3.99 8.80
CA GLU A 152 3.81 -3.63 7.38
C GLU A 152 5.22 -3.52 6.80
N ALA A 153 6.16 -2.96 7.56
CA ALA A 153 7.56 -2.92 7.16
C ALA A 153 8.15 -4.34 7.02
N GLU A 154 7.86 -5.25 7.94
CA GLU A 154 8.30 -6.65 7.84
C GLU A 154 7.71 -7.36 6.62
N TYR A 155 6.43 -7.12 6.33
CA TYR A 155 5.78 -7.66 5.13
C TYR A 155 6.41 -7.14 3.84
N ILE A 156 6.57 -5.82 3.70
CA ILE A 156 7.21 -5.19 2.54
C ILE A 156 8.65 -5.71 2.37
N LYS A 157 9.41 -5.84 3.46
CA LYS A 157 10.76 -6.39 3.45
C LYS A 157 10.78 -7.81 2.87
N ALA A 158 9.88 -8.67 3.31
CA ALA A 158 9.80 -10.05 2.84
C ALA A 158 9.45 -10.14 1.34
N VAL A 159 8.53 -9.29 0.88
CA VAL A 159 8.12 -9.23 -0.54
C VAL A 159 9.25 -8.69 -1.43
N ILE A 160 10.03 -7.70 -0.95
CA ILE A 160 11.25 -7.22 -1.64
C ILE A 160 12.28 -8.35 -1.75
N GLN A 161 12.54 -9.06 -0.65
CA GLN A 161 13.46 -10.20 -0.62
C GLN A 161 13.03 -11.34 -1.56
N ALA A 162 11.73 -11.52 -1.75
CA ALA A 162 11.18 -12.50 -2.69
C ALA A 162 11.35 -12.09 -4.17
N GLY A 163 11.64 -10.82 -4.46
CA GLY A 163 11.96 -10.36 -5.81
C GLY A 163 11.06 -9.23 -6.35
N CYS A 164 10.10 -8.74 -5.57
CA CYS A 164 9.35 -7.54 -5.94
C CYS A 164 10.28 -6.32 -5.88
N ARG A 165 10.13 -5.37 -6.82
CA ARG A 165 10.96 -4.16 -6.88
C ARG A 165 10.14 -2.87 -6.90
N ILE A 166 8.82 -2.97 -7.04
CA ILE A 166 7.92 -1.81 -7.08
C ILE A 166 6.86 -2.02 -6.01
N ILE A 167 6.75 -1.09 -5.08
CA ILE A 167 5.73 -1.07 -4.03
C ILE A 167 4.86 0.14 -4.29
N SER A 168 3.56 -0.05 -4.47
CA SER A 168 2.58 1.01 -4.59
C SER A 168 1.89 1.19 -3.25
N LEU A 169 2.26 2.25 -2.52
CA LEU A 169 1.72 2.57 -1.21
C LEU A 169 0.62 3.64 -1.32
N ALA A 170 -0.55 3.37 -0.73
CA ALA A 170 -1.68 4.30 -0.69
C ALA A 170 -2.20 4.52 0.74
N GLU A 171 -2.80 5.68 1.02
CA GLU A 171 -3.47 5.97 2.30
C GLU A 171 -4.90 6.48 2.02
N PRO A 172 -5.77 5.66 1.40
CA PRO A 172 -7.04 6.10 0.85
C PRO A 172 -8.06 6.60 1.88
N THR A 173 -7.91 6.26 3.17
CA THR A 173 -8.87 6.63 4.22
C THR A 173 -8.48 7.85 5.03
N ALA A 174 -7.23 8.33 4.92
CA ALA A 174 -6.75 9.39 5.80
C ALA A 174 -5.68 10.27 5.16
N THR A 175 -5.86 10.63 3.88
CA THR A 175 -5.11 11.73 3.26
C THR A 175 -5.53 13.09 3.84
N MET A 176 -4.71 14.13 3.62
CA MET A 176 -4.91 15.44 4.22
C MET A 176 -6.26 16.08 3.84
N ASP A 177 -6.76 15.85 2.62
CA ASP A 177 -8.09 16.30 2.17
C ASP A 177 -9.25 15.66 2.95
N MET A 178 -9.01 14.52 3.62
CA MET A 178 -10.02 13.80 4.40
C MET A 178 -10.00 14.17 5.88
N VAL A 179 -8.82 14.18 6.50
CA VAL A 179 -8.67 14.36 7.96
C VAL A 179 -8.24 15.77 8.37
N GLY A 180 -7.86 16.61 7.41
CA GLY A 180 -7.31 17.94 7.65
C GLY A 180 -5.82 17.93 8.00
N GLU A 181 -5.18 19.09 7.84
CA GLU A 181 -3.72 19.25 7.95
C GLU A 181 -3.16 18.78 9.30
N LYS A 182 -3.76 19.23 10.40
CA LYS A 182 -3.30 18.89 11.75
C LYS A 182 -3.33 17.39 12.00
N CYS A 183 -4.49 16.76 11.80
CA CYS A 183 -4.67 15.32 12.02
C CYS A 183 -3.78 14.49 11.08
N PHE A 184 -3.61 14.92 9.83
CA PHE A 184 -2.67 14.26 8.92
C PHE A 184 -1.23 14.36 9.44
N LYS A 185 -0.77 15.57 9.76
CA LYS A 185 0.61 15.83 10.20
C LYS A 185 0.96 15.11 11.51
N GLU A 186 0.02 15.05 12.45
CA GLU A 186 0.25 14.49 13.80
C GLU A 186 -0.03 12.99 13.88
N CYS A 187 -0.82 12.41 12.97
CA CYS A 187 -1.25 11.00 13.09
C CYS A 187 -1.10 10.22 11.77
N SER A 188 -2.00 10.33 10.79
CA SER A 188 -1.99 9.46 9.60
C SER A 188 -0.72 9.62 8.74
N GLY A 189 -0.37 10.87 8.42
CA GLY A 189 0.85 11.21 7.70
C GLY A 189 2.11 10.90 8.52
N MET A 190 2.06 11.05 9.85
CA MET A 190 3.18 10.67 10.73
C MET A 190 3.39 9.15 10.74
N ALA A 191 2.33 8.36 10.82
CA ALA A 191 2.41 6.90 10.74
C ALA A 191 2.96 6.44 9.39
N THR A 192 2.50 7.06 8.30
CA THR A 192 3.06 6.82 6.96
C THR A 192 4.54 7.19 6.91
N PHE A 193 4.92 8.36 7.42
CA PHE A 193 6.32 8.79 7.47
C PHE A 193 7.21 7.82 8.27
N MET A 194 6.73 7.31 9.40
CA MET A 194 7.42 6.28 10.18
C MET A 194 7.62 4.99 9.37
N LEU A 195 6.59 4.54 8.63
CA LEU A 195 6.71 3.39 7.72
C LEU A 195 7.76 3.64 6.64
N LEU A 196 7.75 4.81 5.99
CA LEU A 196 8.75 5.16 4.97
C LEU A 196 10.18 5.14 5.53
N LYS A 197 10.39 5.67 6.75
CA LYS A 197 11.69 5.61 7.43
C LYS A 197 12.11 4.18 7.79
N GLU A 198 11.17 3.32 8.14
CA GLU A 198 11.46 1.93 8.44
C GLU A 198 11.89 1.17 7.18
N ILE A 199 11.12 1.31 6.10
CA ILE A 199 11.39 0.59 4.85
C ILE A 199 12.63 1.10 4.10
N GLU A 200 12.95 2.40 4.20
CA GLU A 200 14.15 3.02 3.60
C GLU A 200 15.43 2.25 3.94
N LYS A 201 15.49 1.60 5.11
CA LYS A 201 16.65 0.82 5.59
C LYS A 201 16.96 -0.41 4.73
N PHE A 202 16.03 -0.86 3.88
CA PHE A 202 16.15 -2.12 3.13
C PHE A 202 15.57 -2.07 1.71
N LEU A 203 15.30 -0.90 1.14
CA LEU A 203 14.76 -0.79 -0.22
C LEU A 203 15.73 -1.27 -1.30
N SER A 204 17.04 -1.00 -1.16
CA SER A 204 18.05 -1.38 -2.14
C SER A 204 17.60 -0.97 -3.56
N ASN A 205 17.59 -1.88 -4.53
CA ASN A 205 17.13 -1.64 -5.91
C ASN A 205 15.59 -1.65 -6.04
N SER A 206 14.84 -1.28 -5.00
CA SER A 206 13.38 -1.24 -5.01
C SER A 206 12.90 0.18 -4.84
N VAL A 207 11.78 0.50 -5.49
CA VAL A 207 11.15 1.81 -5.43
C VAL A 207 9.77 1.70 -4.80
N VAL A 208 9.44 2.67 -3.94
CA VAL A 208 8.12 2.85 -3.38
C VAL A 208 7.45 4.02 -4.10
N HIS A 209 6.43 3.69 -4.88
CA HIS A 209 5.48 4.65 -5.41
C HIS A 209 4.49 5.07 -4.32
N LEU A 210 4.51 6.34 -3.96
CA LEU A 210 3.50 6.98 -3.13
C LEU A 210 2.36 7.45 -4.03
N CYS A 211 1.14 6.98 -3.76
CA CYS A 211 -0.07 7.41 -4.46
C CYS A 211 -0.14 8.94 -4.53
N GLY A 212 -0.56 9.50 -5.67
CA GLY A 212 -0.66 10.94 -5.91
C GLY A 212 -1.22 11.73 -4.72
N LYS A 213 -2.42 11.37 -4.23
CA LYS A 213 -3.03 12.05 -3.08
C LYS A 213 -2.19 12.00 -1.80
N LEU A 214 -1.58 10.86 -1.52
CA LEU A 214 -0.71 10.68 -0.35
C LEU A 214 0.55 11.55 -0.50
N SER A 215 1.25 11.43 -1.63
CA SER A 215 2.46 12.21 -1.90
C SER A 215 2.21 13.71 -1.87
N SER A 216 1.14 14.20 -2.49
CA SER A 216 0.76 15.62 -2.45
C SER A 216 0.48 16.07 -1.01
N SER A 217 -0.25 15.27 -0.22
CA SER A 217 -0.50 15.56 1.20
C SER A 217 0.80 15.70 2.00
N MET A 218 1.74 14.77 1.81
CA MET A 218 3.04 14.79 2.49
C MET A 218 3.93 15.96 2.08
N ILE A 219 3.87 16.39 0.81
CA ILE A 219 4.59 17.58 0.33
C ILE A 219 4.02 18.84 0.99
N THR A 220 2.70 18.97 1.04
CA THR A 220 2.04 20.14 1.64
C THR A 220 2.43 20.34 3.10
N VAL A 221 2.53 19.27 3.88
CA VAL A 221 2.94 19.35 5.31
C VAL A 221 4.45 19.26 5.52
N HIS A 222 5.24 19.38 4.46
CA HIS A 222 6.71 19.35 4.48
C HIS A 222 7.31 18.08 5.09
N MET A 223 6.63 16.93 4.93
CA MET A 223 7.20 15.63 5.32
C MET A 223 8.16 15.08 4.26
N VAL A 224 7.91 15.41 3.00
CA VAL A 224 8.78 15.05 1.88
C VAL A 224 9.05 16.27 1.00
N LYS A 225 10.22 16.29 0.38
CA LYS A 225 10.60 17.24 -0.66
C LYS A 225 10.55 16.55 -2.02
N GLU A 226 9.96 17.22 -3.00
CA GLU A 226 9.90 16.75 -4.38
C GLU A 226 11.11 17.21 -5.20
N GLU A 227 11.68 16.30 -5.98
CA GLU A 227 12.73 16.58 -6.95
C GLU A 227 12.42 15.88 -8.28
N GLU A 228 12.68 16.54 -9.41
CA GLU A 228 12.49 15.92 -10.73
C GLU A 228 13.69 15.04 -11.10
N TYR A 229 13.40 13.86 -11.63
CA TYR A 229 14.39 12.96 -12.22
C TYR A 229 13.98 12.61 -13.66
N PHE A 230 14.92 12.72 -14.60
CA PHE A 230 14.66 12.43 -16.01
C PHE A 230 14.66 10.93 -16.28
N VAL A 231 13.69 10.49 -17.07
CA VAL A 231 13.48 9.08 -17.40
C VAL A 231 13.10 8.94 -18.87
N THR A 232 13.41 7.78 -19.45
CA THR A 232 13.24 7.52 -20.88
C THR A 232 12.03 6.63 -21.21
N GLY A 233 11.39 6.03 -20.22
CA GLY A 233 10.24 5.16 -20.39
C GLY A 233 9.01 5.87 -20.99
N GLU A 234 8.33 5.18 -21.91
CA GLU A 234 7.11 5.65 -22.57
C GLU A 234 5.88 5.53 -21.65
N THR A 235 5.94 4.58 -20.73
CA THR A 235 4.91 4.31 -19.72
C THR A 235 5.41 4.58 -18.31
N TYR A 236 4.48 4.85 -17.39
CA TYR A 236 4.85 5.05 -15.99
C TYR A 236 5.51 3.81 -15.38
N LEU A 237 5.05 2.61 -15.75
CA LEU A 237 5.70 1.35 -15.34
C LEU A 237 7.15 1.28 -15.82
N GLU A 238 7.44 1.62 -17.07
CA GLU A 238 8.81 1.59 -17.60
C GLU A 238 9.71 2.57 -16.84
N ASN A 239 9.21 3.75 -16.48
CA ASN A 239 9.95 4.67 -15.62
C ASN A 239 10.21 4.11 -14.23
N LEU A 240 9.22 3.44 -13.63
CA LEU A 240 9.40 2.79 -12.33
C LEU A 240 10.47 1.69 -12.41
N ILE A 241 10.46 0.88 -13.47
CA ILE A 241 11.50 -0.11 -13.72
C ILE A 241 12.86 0.56 -13.97
N GLU A 242 12.89 1.69 -14.69
CA GLU A 242 14.13 2.44 -14.92
C GLU A 242 14.74 2.94 -13.60
N VAL A 243 13.94 3.56 -12.72
CA VAL A 243 14.46 4.08 -11.43
C VAL A 243 14.88 2.98 -10.47
N THR A 244 14.36 1.75 -10.56
CA THR A 244 14.86 0.62 -9.75
C THR A 244 16.33 0.28 -10.02
N LYS A 245 16.89 0.76 -11.14
CA LYS A 245 18.32 0.60 -11.47
C LYS A 245 19.21 1.64 -10.76
N ASN A 246 18.62 2.64 -10.11
CA ASN A 246 19.33 3.67 -9.37
C ASN A 246 19.09 3.48 -7.85
N PRO A 247 20.08 2.97 -7.09
CA PRO A 247 19.91 2.70 -5.67
C PRO A 247 19.71 3.96 -4.80
N GLU A 248 19.92 5.16 -5.34
CA GLU A 248 19.70 6.43 -4.62
C GLU A 248 18.24 6.92 -4.68
N ILE A 249 17.38 6.24 -5.45
CA ILE A 249 15.98 6.57 -5.64
C ILE A 249 15.10 5.53 -4.95
N HIS A 250 14.65 5.88 -3.75
CA HIS A 250 13.80 5.03 -2.92
C HIS A 250 12.31 5.32 -3.07
N PHE A 251 11.93 6.60 -3.15
CA PHE A 251 10.53 7.02 -3.15
C PHE A 251 10.23 7.90 -4.36
N VAL A 252 9.08 7.66 -4.98
CA VAL A 252 8.54 8.47 -6.08
C VAL A 252 7.06 8.73 -5.85
N GLY A 253 6.47 9.77 -6.44
CA GLY A 253 5.05 10.06 -6.25
C GLY A 253 4.43 10.98 -7.30
N GLN A 254 3.41 11.74 -6.88
CA GLN A 254 2.64 12.71 -7.66
C GLN A 254 1.86 12.14 -8.86
N ARG A 255 1.84 10.81 -8.99
CA ARG A 255 1.15 10.10 -10.08
C ARG A 255 0.26 9.01 -9.51
N CYS A 256 -0.59 8.45 -10.35
CA CYS A 256 -1.35 7.25 -10.03
C CYS A 256 -0.64 6.04 -10.66
N ILE A 257 -0.42 4.98 -9.89
CA ILE A 257 0.15 3.71 -10.39
C ILE A 257 -0.64 3.10 -11.56
N HIS A 258 -1.94 3.41 -11.65
CA HIS A 258 -2.82 2.92 -12.71
C HIS A 258 -2.86 3.82 -13.96
N GLN A 259 -2.11 4.91 -14.00
CA GLN A 259 -2.06 5.80 -15.14
C GLN A 259 -1.31 5.13 -16.32
N LYS A 260 -1.95 5.06 -17.49
CA LYS A 260 -1.42 4.32 -18.66
C LYS A 260 -0.39 5.08 -19.52
N LYS A 261 -0.36 6.41 -19.45
CA LYS A 261 0.55 7.26 -20.24
C LYS A 261 1.51 8.03 -19.35
N ASN A 262 2.77 8.11 -19.75
CA ASN A 262 3.73 9.07 -19.24
C ASN A 262 3.82 10.23 -20.24
N GLU A 263 3.59 11.46 -19.79
CA GLU A 263 3.57 12.64 -20.68
C GLU A 263 4.79 13.54 -20.52
N SER A 264 5.62 13.34 -19.48
CA SER A 264 6.60 14.35 -19.07
C SER A 264 8.08 13.97 -19.21
N GLY A 265 8.45 12.75 -19.59
CA GLY A 265 9.86 12.30 -19.63
C GLY A 265 10.59 12.45 -18.28
N LYS A 266 9.80 12.55 -17.20
CA LYS A 266 10.23 12.85 -15.84
C LYS A 266 9.42 12.03 -14.86
N ILE A 267 10.06 11.69 -13.74
CA ILE A 267 9.42 11.13 -12.55
C ILE A 267 9.76 12.00 -11.34
N HIS A 268 8.82 12.09 -10.40
CA HIS A 268 8.93 12.93 -9.22
C HIS A 268 9.47 12.09 -8.07
N VAL A 269 10.74 12.31 -7.71
CA VAL A 269 11.41 11.66 -6.58
C VAL A 269 11.02 12.37 -5.29
N MET A 270 10.75 11.58 -4.25
CA MET A 270 10.38 12.07 -2.92
C MET A 270 11.56 11.86 -1.98
N LYS A 271 12.13 12.95 -1.46
CA LYS A 271 13.17 12.90 -0.42
C LYS A 271 12.53 13.12 0.94
N LEU A 272 12.69 12.18 1.86
CA LEU A 272 12.15 12.30 3.22
C LEU A 272 12.88 13.42 3.96
N ASN A 273 12.15 14.34 4.59
CA ASN A 273 12.75 15.38 5.40
C ASN A 273 13.19 14.84 6.76
N LEU A 274 14.12 15.52 7.43
CA LEU A 274 14.43 15.23 8.83
C LEU A 274 13.31 15.79 9.71
N ILE A 275 12.51 14.91 10.29
CA ILE A 275 11.47 15.26 11.25
C ILE A 275 11.90 14.70 12.60
N GLN A 276 11.92 15.53 13.64
CA GLN A 276 12.06 15.04 15.00
C GLN A 276 10.78 14.28 15.36
N THR A 277 10.84 12.95 15.33
CA THR A 277 9.83 12.14 15.99
C THR A 277 10.03 12.32 17.50
N LYS A 278 8.95 12.53 18.25
CA LYS A 278 9.04 12.58 19.72
C LYS A 278 9.67 11.27 20.18
N SER A 279 10.86 11.34 20.76
CA SER A 279 11.50 10.18 21.39
C SER A 279 10.53 9.61 22.42
N THR A 280 10.20 8.33 22.26
CA THR A 280 9.49 7.53 23.28
C THR A 280 10.32 7.41 24.54
#